data_AF-A0AA39V5A4-F1
#
_entry.id   AF-A0AA39V5A4-F1
#
_cell.length_a   1.000
_cell.length_b   1.000
_cell.length_c   1.000
_cell.angle_alpha   90.00
_cell.angle_beta   90.00
_cell.angle_gamma   90.00
#
_symmetry.space_group_name_H-M   'P 1'
#
loop_
_entity.id
_entity.type
_entity.pdbx_description
1 polymer ?
#
loop_
_entity_poly.entity_id
_entity_poly.type
_entity_poly.pdbx_seq_one_letter_code
_entity_poly.pdbx_strand_id
1 'polypeptide(L)'
;MRLTKKALPRFHTVNTATKPAGPTTPHINPVIKKKPAQLPLRPLQPNRFVPPRGQKQVFLPNFVITFLRTPLKPPHFASFLVPLNLNKLDLKSYLYNAYNIRVLHVRSFVMHGRMVRYRRTERKARKPRVKKMTIEMVGPKPAFVWPDEPTDLTPWDKIMTDYVQKQEDQKQANSTINSMPLDLVPMEKRKLLRKQAQELLSGKTKWTPGWTDLSRDGRPLARI
;
A
#
# COMPACT_ATOMS: atom_id res chain seq x y z
N MET A 1 32.19 3.62 89.38
CA MET A 1 32.57 5.03 89.66
C MET A 1 31.37 5.93 89.37
N ARG A 2 31.29 7.05 90.10
CA ARG A 2 30.06 7.77 90.48
C ARG A 2 29.37 8.50 89.31
N LEU A 3 28.03 8.43 89.31
CA LEU A 3 27.13 9.36 88.63
C LEU A 3 27.24 10.74 89.30
N THR A 4 27.43 11.80 88.51
CA THR A 4 27.23 13.18 88.97
C THR A 4 26.27 13.90 88.03
N LYS A 5 25.14 14.31 88.62
CA LYS A 5 24.09 15.13 88.01
C LYS A 5 24.66 16.53 87.78
N LYS A 6 24.60 17.04 86.54
CA LYS A 6 24.78 18.47 86.25
C LYS A 6 23.45 19.04 85.77
N ALA A 7 23.05 20.10 86.45
CA ALA A 7 21.76 20.76 86.38
C ALA A 7 21.51 21.45 85.02
N LEU A 8 20.23 21.47 84.63
CA LEU A 8 19.70 22.15 83.45
C LEU A 8 19.73 23.68 83.60
N PRO A 9 20.08 24.45 82.56
CA PRO A 9 19.92 25.90 82.58
C PRO A 9 18.45 26.32 82.38
N ARG A 10 18.02 27.30 83.16
CA ARG A 10 16.71 27.97 83.09
C ARG A 10 16.68 28.86 81.84
N PHE A 11 15.74 28.61 80.93
CA PHE A 11 15.49 29.50 79.80
C PHE A 11 14.59 30.66 80.23
N HIS A 12 15.07 31.88 80.00
CA HIS A 12 14.32 33.11 80.16
C HIS A 12 13.30 33.25 79.03
N THR A 13 12.03 33.45 79.36
CA THR A 13 10.96 33.71 78.39
C THR A 13 11.08 35.15 77.88
N VAL A 14 11.46 35.31 76.61
CA VAL A 14 11.35 36.59 75.90
C VAL A 14 9.97 36.62 75.23
N ASN A 15 9.08 37.47 75.75
CA ASN A 15 7.78 37.74 75.17
C ASN A 15 7.96 38.51 73.86
N THR A 16 7.85 37.83 72.71
CA THR A 16 7.72 38.49 71.41
C THR A 16 6.28 38.98 71.26
N ALA A 17 6.08 40.29 71.32
CA ALA A 17 4.78 40.91 71.07
C ALA A 17 4.27 40.59 69.66
N THR A 18 3.17 39.85 69.57
CA THR A 18 2.45 39.59 68.32
C THR A 18 1.75 40.87 67.88
N LYS A 19 2.22 41.48 66.79
CA LYS A 19 1.55 42.60 66.13
C LYS A 19 0.23 42.08 65.52
N PRO A 20 -0.95 42.64 65.83
CA PRO A 20 -2.19 42.19 65.21
C PRO A 20 -2.18 42.54 63.72
N ALA A 21 -2.43 41.53 62.88
CA ALA A 21 -2.56 41.70 61.45
C ALA A 21 -3.81 42.52 61.14
N GLY A 22 -3.65 43.68 60.49
CA GLY A 22 -4.76 44.43 59.91
C GLY A 22 -5.42 43.65 58.76
N PRO A 23 -6.66 44.01 58.39
CA PRO A 23 -7.42 43.29 57.37
C PRO A 23 -6.69 43.38 56.01
N THR A 24 -6.28 42.22 55.51
CA THR A 24 -5.63 42.09 54.21
C THR A 24 -6.70 42.26 53.14
N THR A 25 -6.68 43.38 52.42
CA THR A 25 -7.51 43.58 51.23
C THR A 25 -6.94 42.72 50.10
N PRO A 26 -7.72 41.86 49.44
CA PRO A 26 -7.22 41.13 48.28
C PRO A 26 -7.03 42.12 47.12
N HIS A 27 -5.77 42.38 46.75
CA HIS A 27 -5.45 43.02 45.47
C HIS A 27 -5.87 42.08 44.34
N ILE A 28 -7.07 42.31 43.81
CA ILE A 28 -7.58 41.63 42.62
C ILE A 28 -6.78 42.19 41.44
N ASN A 29 -5.84 41.38 40.92
CA ASN A 29 -5.19 41.68 39.65
C ASN A 29 -6.26 41.79 38.56
N PRO A 30 -6.32 42.89 37.78
CA PRO A 30 -7.27 42.97 36.70
C PRO A 30 -6.93 41.86 35.69
N VAL A 31 -7.91 40.98 35.45
CA VAL A 31 -7.84 39.99 34.38
C VAL A 31 -7.64 40.76 33.06
N ILE A 32 -6.41 40.76 32.56
CA ILE A 32 -6.11 41.29 31.23
C ILE A 32 -6.86 40.40 30.25
N LYS A 33 -8.05 40.86 29.82
CA LYS A 33 -8.80 40.27 28.73
C LYS A 33 -7.98 40.47 27.46
N LYS A 34 -7.06 39.55 27.17
CA LYS A 34 -6.44 39.44 25.85
C LYS A 34 -7.58 39.22 24.87
N LYS A 35 -7.94 40.26 24.13
CA LYS A 35 -8.89 40.16 23.02
C LYS A 35 -8.37 39.03 22.13
N PRO A 36 -9.16 37.97 21.85
CA PRO A 36 -8.67 36.90 20.99
C PRO A 36 -8.27 37.56 19.68
N ALA A 37 -7.02 37.33 19.25
CA ALA A 37 -6.53 37.83 17.97
C ALA A 37 -7.49 37.30 16.91
N GLN A 38 -8.37 38.17 16.41
CA GLN A 38 -9.23 37.85 15.29
C GLN A 38 -8.28 37.69 14.11
N LEU A 39 -8.00 36.43 13.73
CA LEU A 39 -7.32 36.18 12.47
C LEU A 39 -8.11 36.92 11.39
N PRO A 40 -7.45 37.70 10.51
CA PRO A 40 -8.15 38.41 9.46
C PRO A 40 -9.00 37.40 8.69
N LEU A 41 -10.32 37.66 8.64
CA LEU A 41 -11.24 36.84 7.87
C LEU A 41 -10.72 36.81 6.44
N ARG A 42 -10.22 35.65 6.03
CA ARG A 42 -9.67 35.45 4.70
C ARG A 42 -10.81 35.78 3.72
N PRO A 43 -10.63 36.73 2.77
CA PRO A 43 -11.70 37.07 1.85
C PRO A 43 -12.16 35.77 1.17
N LEU A 44 -13.48 35.56 1.18
CA LEU A 44 -14.12 34.41 0.54
C LEU A 44 -13.64 34.41 -0.91
N GLN A 45 -12.76 33.47 -1.24
CA GLN A 45 -12.19 33.39 -2.58
C GLN A 45 -13.35 33.21 -3.56
N PRO A 46 -13.43 34.02 -4.64
CA PRO A 46 -14.55 33.96 -5.59
C PRO A 46 -14.67 32.58 -6.27
N ASN A 47 -13.65 31.74 -6.14
CA ASN A 47 -13.66 30.36 -6.59
C ASN A 47 -13.14 29.44 -5.46
N ARG A 48 -14.04 28.94 -4.61
CA ARG A 48 -13.75 27.99 -3.49
C ARG A 48 -12.95 26.75 -3.95
N PHE A 49 -12.96 26.47 -5.25
CA PHE A 49 -12.38 25.27 -5.85
C PHE A 49 -10.91 25.44 -6.28
N VAL A 50 -10.36 26.65 -6.19
CA VAL A 50 -8.92 26.88 -6.44
C VAL A 50 -8.15 26.54 -5.15
N PRO A 51 -7.15 25.64 -5.20
CA PRO A 51 -6.35 25.35 -4.02
C PRO A 51 -5.59 26.61 -3.58
N PRO A 52 -5.44 26.84 -2.26
CA PRO A 52 -4.61 27.92 -1.76
C PRO A 52 -3.19 27.79 -2.33
N ARG A 53 -2.66 28.90 -2.87
CA ARG A 53 -1.30 28.92 -3.41
C ARG A 53 -0.30 28.73 -2.26
N GLY A 54 0.58 27.74 -2.40
CA GLY A 54 1.71 27.55 -1.51
C GLY A 54 2.77 28.63 -1.74
N GLN A 55 3.51 28.98 -0.68
CA GLN A 55 4.63 29.92 -0.78
C GLN A 55 5.81 29.30 -1.55
N LYS A 56 6.04 27.99 -1.36
CA LYS A 56 7.09 27.26 -2.05
C LYS A 56 6.70 26.98 -3.49
N GLN A 57 7.44 27.57 -4.43
CA GLN A 57 7.26 27.37 -5.86
C GLN A 57 8.15 26.22 -6.32
N VAL A 58 7.58 25.27 -7.07
CA VAL A 58 8.29 24.13 -7.64
C VAL A 58 8.06 24.19 -9.15
N PHE A 59 9.10 24.59 -9.88
CA PHE A 59 9.04 24.75 -11.34
C PHE A 59 9.17 23.41 -12.08
N LEU A 60 10.00 22.50 -11.54
CA LEU A 60 10.33 21.22 -12.15
C LEU A 60 10.02 20.08 -11.17
N PRO A 61 8.74 19.66 -11.06
CA PRO A 61 8.37 18.55 -10.19
C PRO A 61 8.97 17.23 -10.68
N ASN A 62 9.76 16.57 -9.83
CA ASN A 62 10.32 15.24 -10.12
C ASN A 62 9.54 14.15 -9.37
N PHE A 63 8.39 13.77 -9.93
CA PHE A 63 7.64 12.61 -9.46
C PHE A 63 6.75 12.03 -10.55
N VAL A 64 6.41 10.75 -10.39
CA VAL A 64 5.45 10.05 -11.24
C VAL A 64 4.20 9.77 -10.43
N ILE A 65 3.05 10.15 -10.99
CA ILE A 65 1.75 9.73 -10.48
C ILE A 65 1.14 8.73 -11.48
N THR A 66 0.53 7.66 -10.98
CA THR A 66 -0.14 6.67 -11.83
C THR A 66 -1.63 6.76 -11.57
N PHE A 67 -2.42 6.99 -12.62
CA PHE A 67 -3.87 6.96 -12.53
C PHE A 67 -4.37 5.52 -12.53
N LEU A 68 -5.17 5.15 -11.53
CA LEU A 68 -5.66 3.77 -11.35
C LEU A 68 -7.08 3.60 -11.91
N ARG A 69 -7.26 2.52 -12.65
CA ARG A 69 -8.58 2.06 -13.10
C ARG A 69 -9.40 1.59 -11.90
N THR A 70 -10.55 2.22 -11.67
CA THR A 70 -11.44 1.94 -10.53
C THR A 70 -12.92 1.93 -10.94
N PRO A 71 -13.41 0.84 -11.59
CA PRO A 71 -14.78 0.79 -12.11
C PRO A 71 -15.85 0.78 -11.01
N LEU A 72 -15.52 0.30 -9.81
CA LEU A 72 -16.45 0.21 -8.68
C LEU A 72 -16.66 1.55 -7.94
N LYS A 73 -15.90 2.59 -8.28
CA LYS A 73 -16.02 3.89 -7.62
C LYS A 73 -17.04 4.76 -8.34
N PRO A 74 -17.76 5.64 -7.63
CA PRO A 74 -18.60 6.61 -8.30
C PRO A 74 -17.75 7.48 -9.25
N PRO A 75 -18.31 7.98 -10.36
CA PRO A 75 -17.53 8.65 -11.39
C PRO A 75 -16.77 9.90 -10.89
N HIS A 76 -17.24 10.51 -9.80
CA HIS A 76 -16.61 11.68 -9.15
C HIS A 76 -15.31 11.35 -8.40
N PHE A 77 -15.01 10.05 -8.21
CA PHE A 77 -13.82 9.60 -7.50
C PHE A 77 -12.78 9.04 -8.46
N ALA A 78 -11.56 9.56 -8.34
CA ALA A 78 -10.40 9.06 -9.06
C ALA A 78 -9.32 8.61 -8.07
N SER A 79 -8.58 7.55 -8.40
CA SER A 79 -7.54 6.99 -7.53
C SER A 79 -6.18 7.05 -8.20
N PHE A 80 -5.15 7.42 -7.44
CA PHE A 80 -3.78 7.55 -7.90
C PHE A 80 -2.82 6.76 -7.03
N LEU A 81 -1.83 6.12 -7.66
CA LEU A 81 -0.58 5.78 -6.98
C LEU A 81 0.34 6.98 -7.00
N VAL A 82 0.90 7.26 -5.84
CA VAL A 82 1.63 8.48 -5.58
C VAL A 82 2.89 8.14 -4.80
N PRO A 83 4.00 8.90 -4.96
CA PRO A 83 5.17 8.74 -4.11
C PRO A 83 4.85 8.96 -2.63
N LEU A 84 5.61 8.31 -1.74
CA LEU A 84 5.39 8.37 -0.30
C LEU A 84 5.49 9.80 0.27
N ASN A 85 6.41 10.58 -0.30
CA ASN A 85 6.72 11.97 0.07
C ASN A 85 5.68 12.99 -0.43
N LEU A 86 4.81 12.68 -1.41
CA LEU A 86 3.85 13.67 -1.92
C LEU A 86 2.72 13.91 -0.92
N ASN A 87 2.41 15.16 -0.59
CA ASN A 87 1.31 15.50 0.31
C ASN A 87 -0.05 15.60 -0.41
N LYS A 88 -1.16 15.59 0.35
CA LYS A 88 -2.52 15.82 -0.16
C LYS A 88 -2.66 17.19 -0.84
N LEU A 89 -2.08 18.22 -0.23
CA LEU A 89 -2.12 19.59 -0.74
C LEU A 89 -1.33 19.72 -2.04
N ASP A 90 -0.18 19.04 -2.13
CA ASP A 90 0.66 19.03 -3.32
C ASP A 90 -0.02 18.31 -4.49
N LEU A 91 -0.70 17.17 -4.23
CA LEU A 91 -1.49 16.52 -5.27
C LEU A 91 -2.62 17.43 -5.77
N LYS A 92 -3.32 18.11 -4.85
CA LYS A 92 -4.42 19.02 -5.20
C LYS A 92 -3.94 20.20 -6.05
N SER A 93 -2.82 20.83 -5.69
CA SER A 93 -2.24 21.93 -6.47
C SER A 93 -1.66 21.44 -7.80
N TYR A 94 -1.04 20.26 -7.82
CA TYR A 94 -0.49 19.68 -9.05
C TYR A 94 -1.58 19.35 -10.07
N LEU A 95 -2.66 18.69 -9.66
CA LEU A 95 -3.77 18.37 -10.56
C LEU A 95 -4.47 19.63 -11.10
N TYR A 96 -4.56 20.68 -10.29
CA TYR A 96 -5.11 21.97 -10.73
C TYR A 96 -4.18 22.67 -11.73
N ASN A 97 -2.89 22.79 -11.41
CA ASN A 97 -1.95 23.55 -12.24
C ASN A 97 -1.52 22.81 -13.53
N ALA A 98 -1.32 21.49 -13.46
CA ALA A 98 -0.80 20.71 -14.60
C ALA A 98 -1.93 20.14 -15.48
N TYR A 99 -3.08 19.76 -14.89
CA TYR A 99 -4.17 19.08 -15.61
C TYR A 99 -5.49 19.87 -15.59
N ASN A 100 -5.54 21.04 -14.97
CA ASN A 100 -6.75 21.86 -14.82
C ASN A 100 -7.94 21.13 -14.15
N ILE A 101 -7.63 20.17 -13.26
CA ILE A 101 -8.65 19.40 -12.54
C ILE A 101 -8.99 20.08 -11.21
N ARG A 102 -10.26 20.39 -11.01
CA ARG A 102 -10.78 20.95 -9.75
C ARG A 102 -11.13 19.81 -8.78
N VAL A 103 -10.49 19.83 -7.61
CA VAL A 103 -10.65 18.78 -6.58
C VAL A 103 -11.28 19.37 -5.32
N LEU A 104 -12.36 18.74 -4.84
CA LEU A 104 -13.00 19.03 -3.55
C LEU A 104 -12.09 18.58 -2.41
N HIS A 105 -11.95 17.27 -2.28
CA HIS A 105 -11.28 16.60 -1.17
C HIS A 105 -10.29 15.54 -1.66
N VAL A 106 -9.21 15.33 -0.88
CA VAL A 106 -8.21 14.29 -1.14
C VAL A 106 -8.10 13.36 0.07
N ARG A 107 -8.38 12.09 -0.12
CA ARG A 107 -8.14 11.01 0.86
C ARG A 107 -6.80 10.35 0.52
N SER A 108 -5.96 10.11 1.52
CA SER A 108 -4.67 9.43 1.32
C SER A 108 -4.51 8.32 2.35
N PHE A 109 -4.02 7.17 1.91
CA PHE A 109 -3.62 6.09 2.81
C PHE A 109 -2.34 5.44 2.30
N VAL A 110 -1.53 4.94 3.25
CA VAL A 110 -0.28 4.23 2.96
C VAL A 110 -0.53 2.75 3.23
N MET A 111 -0.44 1.94 2.18
CA MET A 111 -0.50 0.49 2.30
C MET A 111 0.83 -0.05 2.79
N HIS A 112 0.79 -0.89 3.81
CA HIS A 112 1.96 -1.63 4.25
C HIS A 112 2.31 -2.73 3.23
N GLY A 113 3.61 -2.88 2.93
CA GLY A 113 4.07 -3.99 2.11
C GLY A 113 4.02 -5.31 2.88
N ARG A 114 3.62 -6.40 2.21
CA ARG A 114 3.69 -7.75 2.77
C ARG A 114 5.15 -8.18 3.00
N MET A 115 5.38 -9.04 4.00
CA MET A 115 6.68 -9.68 4.22
C MET A 115 6.89 -10.73 3.14
N VAL A 116 8.00 -10.66 2.41
CA VAL A 116 8.34 -11.62 1.34
C VAL A 116 9.71 -12.20 1.64
N ARG A 117 9.86 -13.52 1.44
CA ARG A 117 11.16 -14.18 1.45
C ARG A 117 11.77 -14.05 0.06
N TYR A 118 12.94 -13.42 -0.05
CA TYR A 118 13.67 -13.36 -1.31
C TYR A 118 14.31 -14.71 -1.60
N ARG A 119 13.95 -15.36 -2.72
CA ARG A 119 14.45 -16.71 -3.06
C ARG A 119 15.98 -16.81 -3.09
N ARG A 120 16.67 -15.75 -3.53
CA ARG A 120 18.13 -15.75 -3.71
C ARG A 120 18.93 -15.61 -2.41
N THR A 121 18.38 -14.93 -1.41
CA THR A 121 19.12 -14.59 -0.17
C THR A 121 18.47 -15.21 1.07
N GLU A 122 17.29 -15.82 0.92
CA GLU A 122 16.44 -16.38 1.99
C GLU A 122 16.01 -15.40 3.10
N ARG A 123 16.48 -14.16 3.03
CA ARG A 123 16.10 -13.07 3.91
C ARG A 123 14.64 -12.72 3.70
N LYS A 124 13.92 -12.58 4.81
CA LYS A 124 12.57 -12.05 4.84
C LYS A 124 12.67 -10.52 4.92
N ALA A 125 12.13 -9.82 3.93
CA ALA A 125 12.04 -8.37 3.94
C ALA A 125 10.67 -7.91 3.45
N ARG A 126 10.22 -6.77 3.97
CA ARG A 126 8.93 -6.20 3.57
C ARG A 126 9.04 -5.56 2.20
N LYS A 127 8.01 -5.71 1.38
CA LYS A 127 7.89 -4.95 0.14
C LYS A 127 7.81 -3.44 0.45
N PRO A 128 8.24 -2.58 -0.48
CA PRO A 128 8.08 -1.14 -0.35
C PRO A 128 6.62 -0.76 -0.05
N ARG A 129 6.44 0.25 0.79
CA ARG A 129 5.11 0.79 1.10
C ARG A 129 4.57 1.54 -0.11
N VAL A 130 3.26 1.50 -0.31
CA VAL A 130 2.62 2.13 -1.47
C VAL A 130 1.61 3.14 -0.98
N LYS A 131 1.70 4.39 -1.45
CA LYS A 131 0.73 5.45 -1.10
C LYS A 131 -0.32 5.56 -2.18
N LYS A 132 -1.59 5.44 -1.79
CA LYS A 132 -2.75 5.63 -2.65
C LYS A 132 -3.49 6.88 -2.22
N MET A 133 -3.83 7.72 -3.19
CA MET A 133 -4.69 8.88 -2.97
C MET A 133 -5.97 8.75 -3.78
N THR A 134 -7.11 9.03 -3.17
CA THR A 134 -8.40 9.13 -3.85
C THR A 134 -8.85 10.58 -3.79
N ILE A 135 -9.14 11.16 -4.95
CA ILE A 135 -9.66 12.51 -5.06
C ILE A 135 -11.16 12.48 -5.27
N GLU A 136 -11.84 13.53 -4.83
CA GLU A 136 -13.22 13.83 -5.13
C GLU A 136 -13.24 15.07 -6.05
N MET A 137 -13.73 14.91 -7.28
CA MET A 137 -13.69 15.96 -8.30
C MET A 137 -14.91 16.87 -8.21
N VAL A 138 -14.72 18.16 -8.51
CA VAL A 138 -15.81 19.14 -8.63
C VAL A 138 -16.44 18.98 -10.01
N GLY A 139 -17.71 18.59 -10.11
CA GLY A 139 -18.36 18.53 -11.42
C GLY A 139 -19.86 18.22 -11.40
N PRO A 140 -20.69 18.99 -12.16
CA PRO A 140 -22.10 18.71 -12.41
C PRO A 140 -22.38 17.78 -13.62
N LYS A 141 -21.36 17.42 -14.42
CA LYS A 141 -21.42 16.51 -15.58
C LYS A 141 -20.84 15.13 -15.22
N PRO A 142 -21.14 14.04 -15.95
CA PRO A 142 -20.72 12.71 -15.57
C PRO A 142 -19.22 12.73 -15.39
N ALA A 143 -18.82 12.60 -14.14
CA ALA A 143 -17.42 12.60 -13.80
C ALA A 143 -16.77 11.37 -14.45
N PHE A 144 -15.45 11.39 -14.54
CA PHE A 144 -14.70 10.54 -15.45
C PHE A 144 -15.09 9.06 -15.30
N VAL A 145 -15.55 8.45 -16.39
CA VAL A 145 -15.79 7.02 -16.52
C VAL A 145 -14.67 6.43 -17.36
N TRP A 146 -14.10 5.33 -16.90
CA TRP A 146 -13.08 4.61 -17.67
C TRP A 146 -13.70 4.00 -18.92
N PRO A 147 -13.00 3.98 -20.06
CA PRO A 147 -13.41 3.17 -21.18
C PRO A 147 -13.48 1.69 -20.79
N ASP A 148 -14.36 0.98 -21.48
CA ASP A 148 -14.46 -0.47 -21.39
C ASP A 148 -13.18 -1.14 -21.88
N GLU A 149 -12.92 -2.36 -21.41
CA GLU A 149 -11.75 -3.10 -21.87
C GLU A 149 -11.93 -3.49 -23.33
N PRO A 150 -10.88 -3.35 -24.16
CA PRO A 150 -10.94 -3.86 -25.53
C PRO A 150 -11.11 -5.38 -25.50
N THR A 151 -11.95 -5.91 -26.40
CA THR A 151 -12.13 -7.36 -26.56
C THR A 151 -10.85 -8.02 -27.08
N ASP A 152 -10.13 -7.34 -27.97
CA ASP A 152 -8.88 -7.81 -28.55
C ASP A 152 -7.68 -7.33 -27.73
N LEU A 153 -7.15 -8.20 -26.87
CA LEU A 153 -5.93 -7.94 -26.09
C LEU A 153 -4.65 -8.50 -26.73
N THR A 154 -4.70 -8.85 -28.02
CA THR A 154 -3.52 -9.33 -28.76
C THR A 154 -2.38 -8.31 -28.81
N PRO A 155 -2.60 -6.97 -28.92
CA PRO A 155 -1.49 -6.02 -28.92
C PRO A 155 -0.73 -5.94 -27.59
N TRP A 156 -1.33 -6.44 -26.51
CA TRP A 156 -0.72 -6.51 -25.18
C TRP A 156 -0.23 -7.92 -24.83
N ASP A 157 -0.17 -8.84 -25.79
CA ASP A 157 0.30 -10.22 -25.64
C ASP A 157 -0.32 -10.98 -24.45
N LYS A 158 -1.60 -10.74 -24.19
CA LYS A 158 -2.30 -11.26 -22.99
C LYS A 158 -2.22 -12.79 -22.88
N ILE A 159 -2.28 -13.49 -24.00
CA ILE A 159 -2.20 -14.96 -24.05
C ILE A 159 -0.88 -15.46 -23.43
N MET A 160 0.24 -14.83 -23.79
CA MET A 160 1.54 -15.20 -23.27
C MET A 160 1.66 -14.85 -21.79
N THR A 161 1.20 -13.66 -21.39
CA THR A 161 1.26 -13.25 -19.97
C THR A 161 0.42 -14.15 -19.08
N ASP A 162 -0.78 -14.54 -19.54
CA ASP A 162 -1.69 -15.43 -18.81
C ASP A 162 -1.10 -16.84 -18.73
N TYR A 163 -0.45 -17.32 -19.80
CA TYR A 163 0.26 -18.60 -19.79
C TYR A 163 1.41 -18.61 -18.77
N VAL A 164 2.25 -17.57 -18.77
CA VAL A 164 3.36 -17.43 -17.80
C VAL A 164 2.83 -17.36 -16.37
N GLN A 165 1.81 -16.54 -16.11
CA GLN A 165 1.20 -16.42 -14.79
C GLN A 165 0.69 -17.78 -14.28
N LYS A 166 -0.02 -18.53 -15.13
CA LYS A 166 -0.52 -19.87 -14.79
C LYS A 166 0.61 -20.85 -14.46
N GLN A 167 1.72 -20.80 -15.21
CA GLN A 167 2.90 -21.62 -14.93
C GLN A 167 3.55 -21.25 -13.58
N GLU A 168 3.63 -19.97 -13.24
CA GLU A 168 4.13 -19.53 -11.95
C GLU A 168 3.23 -19.96 -10.80
N ASP A 169 1.92 -19.83 -10.96
CA ASP A 169 0.92 -20.24 -9.96
C ASP A 169 0.97 -21.75 -9.72
N GLN A 170 1.11 -22.56 -10.79
CA GLN A 170 1.33 -24.00 -10.68
C GLN A 170 2.62 -24.35 -9.92
N LYS A 171 3.73 -23.67 -10.23
CA LYS A 171 5.00 -23.86 -9.52
C LYS A 171 4.88 -23.48 -8.04
N GLN A 172 4.16 -22.41 -7.72
CA GLN A 172 3.90 -21.98 -6.34
C GLN A 172 3.02 -22.98 -5.59
N ALA A 173 1.94 -23.47 -6.21
CA ALA A 173 1.07 -24.47 -5.64
C ALA A 173 1.83 -25.78 -5.36
N ASN A 174 2.59 -26.28 -6.35
CA ASN A 174 3.40 -27.48 -6.22
C ASN A 174 4.51 -27.34 -5.16
N SER A 175 5.02 -26.13 -4.91
CA SER A 175 6.01 -25.89 -3.85
C SER A 175 5.41 -25.81 -2.45
N THR A 176 4.11 -25.54 -2.33
CA THR A 176 3.41 -25.42 -1.03
C THR A 176 2.96 -26.78 -0.52
N ILE A 177 2.68 -27.70 -1.44
CA ILE A 177 2.22 -29.05 -1.15
C ILE A 177 3.45 -29.97 -1.23
N ASN A 178 3.97 -30.42 -0.08
CA ASN A 178 5.05 -31.42 0.00
C ASN A 178 4.66 -32.81 -0.56
N SER A 179 3.42 -32.99 -1.03
CA SER A 179 3.05 -34.16 -1.81
C SER A 179 3.28 -33.87 -3.28
N MET A 180 4.07 -34.74 -3.92
CA MET A 180 4.19 -34.78 -5.38
C MET A 180 2.78 -34.76 -5.97
N PRO A 181 2.39 -33.74 -6.74
CA PRO A 181 1.10 -33.74 -7.39
C PRO A 181 1.06 -34.96 -8.30
N LEU A 182 0.00 -35.77 -8.22
CA LEU A 182 -0.24 -36.88 -9.14
C LEU A 182 -0.20 -36.44 -10.61
N ASP A 183 -0.28 -35.13 -10.87
CA ASP A 183 -0.45 -34.45 -12.15
C ASP A 183 0.83 -33.96 -12.86
N LEU A 184 2.04 -34.33 -12.41
CA LEU A 184 3.30 -33.87 -13.00
C LEU A 184 3.52 -34.27 -14.47
N VAL A 185 2.92 -35.37 -14.95
CA VAL A 185 2.97 -35.74 -16.37
C VAL A 185 1.93 -34.92 -17.16
N PRO A 186 2.32 -34.21 -18.25
CA PRO A 186 1.40 -33.48 -19.11
C PRO A 186 0.21 -34.35 -19.55
N MET A 187 -1.00 -33.80 -19.47
CA MET A 187 -2.25 -34.51 -19.80
C MET A 187 -2.23 -35.13 -21.20
N GLU A 188 -1.61 -34.48 -22.17
CA GLU A 188 -1.47 -35.01 -23.54
C GLU A 188 -0.64 -36.30 -23.57
N LYS A 189 0.50 -36.34 -22.87
CA LYS A 189 1.31 -37.55 -22.78
C LYS A 189 0.52 -38.68 -22.10
N ARG A 190 -0.30 -38.37 -21.09
CA ARG A 190 -1.20 -39.37 -20.47
C ARG A 190 -2.27 -39.89 -21.42
N LYS A 191 -2.90 -39.01 -22.19
CA LYS A 191 -3.90 -39.40 -23.19
C LYS A 191 -3.28 -40.28 -24.26
N LEU A 192 -2.09 -39.92 -24.76
CA LEU A 192 -1.35 -40.72 -25.74
C LEU A 192 -1.01 -42.11 -25.19
N LEU A 193 -0.44 -42.19 -23.98
CA LEU A 193 -0.14 -43.46 -23.32
C LEU A 193 -1.40 -44.29 -23.05
N ARG A 194 -2.51 -43.65 -22.63
CA ARG A 194 -3.80 -44.31 -22.42
C ARG A 194 -4.35 -44.88 -23.72
N LYS A 195 -4.30 -44.10 -24.82
CA LYS A 195 -4.73 -44.54 -26.15
C LYS A 195 -3.87 -45.70 -26.64
N GLN A 196 -2.54 -45.59 -26.52
CA GLN A 196 -1.61 -46.66 -26.86
C GLN A 196 -1.90 -47.93 -26.05
N ALA A 197 -2.16 -47.81 -24.74
CA ALA A 197 -2.53 -48.95 -23.90
C ALA A 197 -3.86 -49.59 -24.32
N GLN A 198 -4.87 -48.79 -24.68
CA GLN A 198 -6.15 -49.29 -25.20
C GLN A 198 -5.97 -50.05 -26.51
N GLU A 199 -5.12 -49.56 -27.42
CA GLU A 199 -4.83 -50.23 -28.69
C GLU A 199 -4.16 -51.60 -28.47
N LEU A 200 -3.18 -51.67 -27.56
CA LEU A 200 -2.52 -52.92 -27.17
C LEU A 200 -3.51 -53.92 -26.54
N LEU A 201 -4.35 -53.45 -25.60
CA LEU A 201 -5.36 -54.29 -24.95
C LEU A 201 -6.43 -54.79 -25.93
N SER A 202 -6.81 -53.96 -26.91
CA SER A 202 -7.74 -54.34 -27.97
C SER A 202 -7.12 -55.25 -29.05
N GLY A 203 -5.80 -55.51 -28.98
CA GLY A 203 -5.07 -56.35 -29.94
C GLY A 203 -4.82 -55.72 -31.30
N LYS A 204 -5.17 -54.44 -31.50
CA LYS A 204 -4.93 -53.70 -32.76
C LYS A 204 -3.44 -53.52 -33.05
N THR A 205 -2.65 -53.38 -31.99
CA THR A 205 -1.20 -53.25 -32.06
C THR A 205 -0.55 -54.31 -31.18
N LYS A 206 0.55 -54.90 -31.63
CA LYS A 206 1.36 -55.84 -30.85
C LYS A 206 2.51 -55.08 -30.21
N TRP A 207 2.79 -55.35 -28.92
CA TRP A 207 3.91 -54.74 -28.23
C TRP A 207 5.24 -55.20 -28.84
N THR A 208 6.15 -54.25 -29.08
CA THR A 208 7.52 -54.47 -29.55
C THR A 208 8.50 -53.70 -28.67
N PRO A 209 9.72 -54.21 -28.45
CA PRO A 209 10.75 -53.47 -27.72
C PRO A 209 11.24 -52.28 -28.55
N GLY A 210 11.53 -51.15 -27.89
CA GLY A 210 11.81 -49.87 -28.55
C GLY A 210 13.04 -49.84 -29.48
N TRP A 211 13.96 -50.80 -29.36
CA TRP A 211 15.08 -50.94 -30.30
C TRP A 211 14.66 -51.43 -31.68
N THR A 212 13.51 -52.10 -31.80
CA THR A 212 13.03 -52.69 -33.06
C THR A 212 12.64 -51.62 -34.07
N ASP A 213 12.20 -50.46 -33.58
CA ASP A 213 11.80 -49.30 -34.38
C ASP A 213 12.97 -48.35 -34.70
N LEU A 214 14.21 -48.69 -34.32
CA LEU A 214 15.41 -47.87 -34.53
C LEU A 214 16.36 -48.55 -35.51
N SER A 215 16.89 -47.79 -36.47
CA SER A 215 18.00 -48.19 -37.34
C SER A 215 19.28 -48.35 -36.51
N ARG A 216 20.27 -49.06 -37.05
CA ARG A 216 21.61 -49.26 -36.45
C ARG A 216 22.31 -47.92 -36.13
N ASP A 217 21.93 -46.85 -36.83
CA ASP A 217 22.44 -45.48 -36.65
C ASP A 217 21.58 -44.62 -35.68
N GLY A 218 20.59 -45.21 -35.01
CA GLY A 218 19.74 -44.54 -34.02
C GLY A 218 18.58 -43.70 -34.59
N ARG A 219 18.34 -43.75 -35.91
CA ARG A 219 17.19 -43.08 -36.56
C ARG A 219 15.95 -43.96 -36.52
N PRO A 220 14.73 -43.41 -36.33
CA PRO A 220 13.51 -44.21 -36.37
C PRO A 220 13.29 -44.80 -37.77
N LEU A 221 12.98 -46.09 -37.84
CA LEU A 221 12.57 -46.77 -39.07
C LEU A 221 11.14 -46.35 -39.42
N ALA A 222 10.89 -46.02 -40.68
CA ALA A 222 9.54 -45.66 -41.13
C ALA A 222 8.62 -46.90 -41.01
N ARG A 223 7.54 -46.78 -40.24
CA ARG A 223 6.48 -47.79 -40.20
C ARG A 223 5.65 -47.64 -41.48
N ILE A 224 5.65 -48.68 -42.33
CA ILE A 224 4.77 -48.82 -43.51
C ILE A 224 3.36 -49.20 -43.03
#